data_AF-A0A7C5AF12-F1
#
_entry.id   AF-A0A7C5AF12-F1
#
_cell.length_a   1.000
_cell.length_b   1.000
_cell.length_c   1.000
_cell.angle_alpha   90.00
_cell.angle_beta   90.00
_cell.angle_gamma   90.00
#
_symmetry.space_group_name_H-M   'P 1'
#
loop_
_entity.id
_entity.type
_entity.pdbx_description
1 polymer ?
#
loop_
_entity_poly.entity_id
_entity_poly.type
_entity_poly.pdbx_seq_one_letter_code
_entity_poly.pdbx_strand_id
1 'polypeptide(L)'
;MKTMFVQRLFCGVFSALVLLSSWGTATAQDDAKSMLQVARKQESMARGKKGEERERILREACVIYRKVPETWPESTGECARAWLALGRLNARLKDGKSAREAYEAVVDSDAAAKMKIQALEGLAGLARRAKDWKGALELLQSIVSGYPDHPRSVASALLAQGKIYRRTKKWQAAMAKAEKVLSTFPTLWRSNVAAADLALGVLTDTRHWPEAIAKLAEYDRLLEKRFQGDEAWPRVQAAMAKMRGRRRLTPLPL
;
A
#
# COMPACT_ATOMS: atom_id res chain seq x y z
N MET A 1 -38.10 59.09 -27.21
CA MET A 1 -38.62 59.80 -26.03
C MET A 1 -39.93 59.16 -25.60
N LYS A 2 -40.12 58.98 -24.29
CA LYS A 2 -41.18 58.20 -23.59
C LYS A 2 -41.00 56.68 -23.64
N THR A 3 -41.10 55.86 -22.60
CA THR A 3 -41.00 55.94 -21.12
C THR A 3 -41.10 54.48 -20.65
N MET A 4 -40.29 54.09 -19.66
CA MET A 4 -40.48 53.05 -18.64
C MET A 4 -41.31 51.78 -18.93
N PHE A 5 -40.72 50.59 -18.70
CA PHE A 5 -41.31 49.62 -17.77
C PHE A 5 -40.24 48.67 -17.19
N VAL A 6 -40.22 48.61 -15.87
CA VAL A 6 -39.47 47.68 -15.03
C VAL A 6 -40.27 46.39 -14.93
N GLN A 7 -39.67 45.22 -15.15
CA GLN A 7 -40.12 44.02 -14.41
C GLN A 7 -39.04 42.94 -14.33
N ARG A 8 -38.64 42.66 -13.09
CA ARG A 8 -37.93 41.45 -12.67
C ARG A 8 -38.80 40.23 -12.98
N LEU A 9 -38.22 39.19 -13.55
CA LEU A 9 -38.69 37.81 -13.41
C LEU A 9 -37.49 36.89 -13.16
N PHE A 10 -37.21 36.73 -11.87
CA PHE A 10 -36.54 35.55 -11.33
C PHE A 10 -37.54 34.39 -11.48
N CYS A 11 -37.29 33.46 -12.40
CA CYS A 11 -38.01 32.20 -12.44
C CYS A 11 -36.98 31.08 -12.56
N GLY A 12 -36.82 30.35 -11.46
CA GLY A 12 -36.11 29.08 -11.46
C GLY A 12 -36.87 28.04 -12.27
N VAL A 13 -36.12 27.11 -12.86
CA VAL A 13 -36.63 25.79 -13.21
C VAL A 13 -35.58 24.78 -12.74
N PHE A 14 -35.74 24.38 -11.47
CA PHE A 14 -35.34 23.07 -10.99
C PHE A 14 -36.30 22.06 -11.63
N SER A 15 -35.83 21.17 -12.49
CA SER A 15 -36.48 19.86 -12.75
C SER A 15 -35.67 19.01 -13.72
N ALA A 16 -34.92 18.06 -13.16
CA ALA A 16 -34.68 16.77 -13.79
C ALA A 16 -34.58 15.74 -12.66
N LEU A 17 -35.75 15.27 -12.25
CA LEU A 17 -35.95 14.23 -11.26
C LEU A 17 -35.58 12.88 -11.89
N VAL A 18 -34.34 12.44 -11.70
CA VAL A 18 -33.94 11.05 -11.99
C VAL A 18 -34.04 10.27 -10.69
N LEU A 19 -35.00 9.33 -10.65
CA LEU A 19 -35.21 8.37 -9.58
C LEU A 19 -33.97 7.47 -9.44
N LEU A 20 -33.17 7.73 -8.40
CA LEU A 20 -32.08 6.86 -7.95
C LEU A 20 -32.31 6.48 -6.49
N SER A 21 -32.24 5.18 -6.25
CA SER A 21 -32.37 4.46 -4.99
C SER A 21 -31.80 5.17 -3.75
N SER A 22 -32.67 5.47 -2.79
CA SER A 22 -32.57 5.60 -1.31
C SER A 22 -31.24 5.87 -0.58
N TRP A 23 -30.21 6.41 -1.22
CA TRP A 23 -29.03 6.95 -0.52
C TRP A 23 -29.05 8.46 -0.70
N GLY A 24 -29.45 9.13 0.38
CA GLY A 24 -29.81 10.54 0.45
C GLY A 24 -28.91 11.47 -0.34
N THR A 25 -29.56 12.46 -0.95
CA THR A 25 -28.94 13.73 -1.34
C THR A 25 -28.18 14.28 -0.14
N ALA A 26 -26.90 14.64 -0.33
CA ALA A 26 -26.10 15.27 0.71
C ALA A 26 -26.89 16.43 1.33
N THR A 27 -27.13 16.35 2.64
CA THR A 27 -27.79 17.40 3.41
C THR A 27 -26.81 18.54 3.68
N ALA A 28 -27.31 19.70 4.10
CA ALA A 28 -26.49 20.86 4.47
C ALA A 28 -25.48 20.60 5.62
N GLN A 29 -25.52 19.42 6.25
CA GLN A 29 -24.65 18.97 7.33
C GLN A 29 -23.59 17.95 6.89
N ASP A 30 -23.63 17.47 5.65
CA ASP A 30 -22.65 16.51 5.14
C ASP A 30 -21.38 17.26 4.74
N ASP A 31 -20.28 16.96 5.44
CA ASP A 31 -18.93 17.35 5.04
C ASP A 31 -18.14 16.14 4.51
N ALA A 32 -17.01 16.40 3.84
CA ALA A 32 -16.14 15.35 3.29
C ALA A 32 -15.74 14.31 4.34
N LYS A 33 -15.55 14.74 5.59
CA LYS A 33 -15.16 13.88 6.71
C LYS A 33 -16.29 12.94 7.12
N SER A 34 -17.52 13.43 7.18
CA SER A 34 -18.72 12.66 7.53
C SER A 34 -19.03 11.64 6.44
N MET A 35 -18.92 12.02 5.16
CA MET A 35 -19.07 11.09 4.04
C MET A 35 -18.02 9.97 4.07
N LEU A 36 -16.76 10.28 4.42
CA LEU A 36 -15.73 9.26 4.63
C LEU A 36 -16.09 8.28 5.76
N GLN A 37 -16.73 8.76 6.83
CA GLN A 37 -17.19 7.88 7.92
C GLN A 37 -18.30 6.95 7.46
N VAL A 38 -19.26 7.46 6.68
CA VAL A 38 -20.33 6.65 6.06
C VAL A 38 -19.72 5.57 5.16
N ALA A 39 -18.77 5.94 4.29
CA ALA A 39 -18.10 4.98 3.41
C ALA A 39 -17.34 3.88 4.18
N ARG A 40 -16.65 4.25 5.27
CA ARG A 40 -15.96 3.29 6.15
C ARG A 40 -16.94 2.35 6.86
N LYS A 41 -18.08 2.88 7.31
CA LYS A 41 -19.15 2.08 7.92
C LYS A 41 -19.68 1.06 6.91
N GLN A 42 -19.94 1.48 5.67
CA GLN A 42 -20.34 0.57 4.60
C GLN A 42 -19.29 -0.50 4.34
N GLU A 43 -18.02 -0.12 4.19
CA GLU A 43 -16.92 -1.09 4.02
C GLU A 43 -16.88 -2.11 5.18
N SER A 44 -17.15 -1.66 6.42
CA SER A 44 -17.09 -2.52 7.60
C SER A 44 -18.16 -3.63 7.61
N MET A 45 -19.29 -3.43 6.93
CA MET A 45 -20.35 -4.44 6.80
C MET A 45 -19.89 -5.68 6.02
N ALA A 46 -18.81 -5.56 5.24
CA ALA A 46 -18.21 -6.68 4.52
C ALA A 46 -17.46 -7.67 5.45
N ARG A 47 -17.27 -7.34 6.73
CA ARG A 47 -16.60 -8.22 7.70
C ARG A 47 -17.41 -9.50 7.91
N GLY A 48 -16.74 -10.64 7.86
CA GLY A 48 -17.38 -11.96 7.99
C GLY A 48 -18.15 -12.44 6.76
N LYS A 49 -18.44 -11.55 5.80
CA LYS A 49 -19.13 -11.90 4.54
C LYS A 49 -18.17 -12.54 3.53
N LYS A 50 -18.70 -13.28 2.56
CA LYS A 50 -17.94 -13.95 1.49
C LYS A 50 -18.70 -13.86 0.15
N GLY A 51 -18.01 -14.20 -0.95
CA GLY A 51 -18.61 -14.26 -2.28
C GLY A 51 -19.26 -12.95 -2.73
N GLU A 52 -20.40 -13.07 -3.41
CA GLU A 52 -21.15 -11.97 -4.03
C GLU A 52 -21.64 -10.94 -3.01
N GLU A 53 -22.10 -11.38 -1.83
CA GLU A 53 -22.58 -10.46 -0.78
C GLU A 53 -21.45 -9.51 -0.35
N ARG A 54 -20.25 -10.05 -0.12
CA ARG A 54 -19.08 -9.25 0.23
C ARG A 54 -18.73 -8.29 -0.90
N GLU A 55 -18.73 -8.77 -2.14
CA GLU A 55 -18.42 -7.96 -3.31
C GLU A 55 -19.39 -6.80 -3.47
N ARG A 56 -20.70 -7.04 -3.35
CA ARG A 56 -21.74 -6.01 -3.41
C ARG A 56 -21.48 -4.90 -2.38
N ILE A 57 -21.26 -5.25 -1.11
CA ILE A 57 -20.99 -4.27 -0.04
C ILE A 57 -19.75 -3.43 -0.35
N LEU A 58 -18.68 -4.05 -0.87
CA LEU A 58 -17.47 -3.32 -1.23
C LEU A 58 -17.69 -2.38 -2.43
N ARG A 59 -18.50 -2.79 -3.41
CA ARG A 59 -18.87 -1.93 -4.56
C ARG A 59 -19.72 -0.74 -4.12
N GLU A 60 -20.67 -0.94 -3.20
CA GLU A 60 -21.44 0.15 -2.59
C GLU A 60 -20.52 1.12 -1.84
N ALA A 61 -19.57 0.61 -1.05
CA ALA A 61 -18.58 1.46 -0.39
C ALA A 61 -17.74 2.27 -1.40
N CYS A 62 -17.34 1.67 -2.53
CA CYS A 62 -16.65 2.40 -3.61
C CYS A 62 -17.50 3.56 -4.15
N VAL A 63 -18.80 3.35 -4.37
CA VAL A 63 -19.70 4.43 -4.83
C VAL A 63 -19.70 5.60 -3.84
N ILE A 64 -19.76 5.31 -2.53
CA ILE A 64 -19.77 6.36 -1.50
C ILE A 64 -18.42 7.10 -1.44
N TYR A 65 -17.29 6.38 -1.47
CA TYR A 65 -15.97 7.01 -1.49
C TYR A 65 -15.78 7.92 -2.70
N ARG A 66 -16.30 7.54 -3.87
CA ARG A 66 -16.16 8.32 -5.11
C ARG A 66 -16.85 9.68 -5.05
N LYS A 67 -17.96 9.78 -4.31
CA LYS A 67 -18.68 11.04 -4.11
C LYS A 67 -17.84 12.10 -3.37
N VAL A 68 -16.88 11.69 -2.53
CA VAL A 68 -16.09 12.64 -1.73
C VAL A 68 -15.33 13.65 -2.60
N PRO A 69 -14.46 13.23 -3.54
CA PRO A 69 -13.76 14.15 -4.42
C PRO A 69 -14.66 14.82 -5.47
N GLU A 70 -15.84 14.27 -5.77
CA GLU A 70 -16.81 14.89 -6.68
C GLU A 70 -17.54 16.07 -6.01
N THR A 71 -17.85 15.95 -4.72
CA THR A 71 -18.64 16.94 -3.97
C THR A 71 -17.77 17.97 -3.24
N TRP A 72 -16.61 17.55 -2.71
CA TRP A 72 -15.72 18.41 -1.91
C TRP A 72 -14.29 18.40 -2.46
N PRO A 73 -14.06 18.82 -3.72
CA PRO A 73 -12.73 18.79 -4.35
C PRO A 73 -11.68 19.65 -3.60
N GLU A 74 -12.12 20.68 -2.89
CA GLU A 74 -11.26 21.54 -2.05
C GLU A 74 -10.74 20.83 -0.79
N SER A 75 -11.43 19.79 -0.34
CA SER A 75 -11.04 18.98 0.83
C SER A 75 -9.95 17.97 0.45
N THR A 76 -8.78 18.48 0.04
CA THR A 76 -7.69 17.70 -0.59
C THR A 76 -7.23 16.50 0.26
N GLY A 77 -7.16 16.66 1.58
CA GLY A 77 -6.79 15.59 2.51
C GLY A 77 -7.82 14.45 2.55
N GLU A 78 -9.11 14.79 2.59
CA GLU A 78 -10.23 13.85 2.59
C GLU A 78 -10.36 13.16 1.22
N CYS A 79 -10.19 13.92 0.13
CA CYS A 79 -10.12 13.39 -1.23
C CYS A 79 -9.02 12.34 -1.37
N ALA A 80 -7.80 12.63 -0.92
CA ALA A 80 -6.69 11.68 -0.95
C ALA A 80 -6.99 10.40 -0.15
N ARG A 81 -7.67 10.52 1.01
CA ARG A 81 -8.11 9.35 1.80
C ARG A 81 -9.18 8.54 1.07
N ALA A 82 -10.12 9.19 0.41
CA ALA A 82 -11.17 8.54 -0.39
C ALA A 82 -10.54 7.77 -1.56
N TRP A 83 -9.65 8.42 -2.32
CA TRP A 83 -8.93 7.82 -3.43
C TRP A 83 -8.05 6.63 -3.00
N LEU A 84 -7.34 6.74 -1.88
CA LEU A 84 -6.61 5.60 -1.31
C LEU A 84 -7.53 4.42 -0.94
N ALA A 85 -8.72 4.70 -0.41
CA ALA A 85 -9.70 3.66 -0.09
C ALA A 85 -10.23 3.00 -1.37
N LEU A 86 -10.59 3.79 -2.39
CA LEU A 86 -10.99 3.31 -3.71
C LEU A 86 -9.92 2.41 -4.34
N GLY A 87 -8.67 2.86 -4.37
CA GLY A 87 -7.55 2.07 -4.90
C GLY A 87 -7.43 0.70 -4.22
N ARG A 88 -7.56 0.67 -2.88
CA ARG A 88 -7.51 -0.60 -2.11
C ARG A 88 -8.72 -1.48 -2.37
N LEU A 89 -9.92 -0.92 -2.44
CA LEU A 89 -11.14 -1.69 -2.65
C LEU A 89 -11.22 -2.25 -4.06
N ASN A 90 -10.97 -1.44 -5.08
CA ASN A 90 -10.93 -1.90 -6.48
C ASN A 90 -9.85 -2.98 -6.69
N ALA A 91 -8.69 -2.84 -6.03
CA ALA A 91 -7.67 -3.89 -6.06
C ALA A 91 -8.15 -5.23 -5.44
N ARG A 92 -8.95 -5.18 -4.36
CA ARG A 92 -9.57 -6.38 -3.74
C ARG A 92 -10.66 -6.98 -4.63
N LEU A 93 -11.39 -6.13 -5.36
CA LEU A 93 -12.41 -6.50 -6.34
C LEU A 93 -11.82 -6.97 -7.68
N LYS A 94 -10.49 -7.05 -7.79
CA LYS A 94 -9.75 -7.39 -9.02
C LYS A 94 -9.98 -6.43 -10.19
N ASP A 95 -10.56 -5.26 -9.94
CA ASP A 95 -10.62 -4.17 -10.90
C ASP A 95 -9.30 -3.39 -10.87
N GLY A 96 -8.32 -3.89 -11.63
CA GLY A 96 -6.99 -3.30 -11.68
C GLY A 96 -6.95 -1.91 -12.31
N LYS A 97 -7.88 -1.62 -13.24
CA LYS A 97 -7.95 -0.32 -13.94
C LYS A 97 -8.44 0.76 -12.97
N SER A 98 -9.60 0.57 -12.35
CA SER A 98 -10.14 1.53 -11.39
C SER A 98 -9.26 1.66 -10.14
N ALA A 99 -8.52 0.59 -9.79
CA ALA A 99 -7.56 0.66 -8.69
C ALA A 99 -6.35 1.54 -9.03
N ARG A 100 -5.83 1.43 -10.26
CA ARG A 100 -4.71 2.24 -10.75
C ARG A 100 -5.10 3.71 -10.79
N GLU A 101 -6.21 4.05 -11.45
CA GLU A 101 -6.72 5.41 -11.56
C GLU A 101 -6.83 6.09 -10.18
N ALA A 102 -7.39 5.37 -9.20
CA ALA A 102 -7.55 5.89 -7.85
C ALA A 102 -6.23 6.11 -7.11
N TYR A 103 -5.20 5.27 -7.33
CA TYR A 103 -3.89 5.50 -6.71
C TYR A 103 -3.12 6.62 -7.42
N GLU A 104 -3.19 6.71 -8.75
CA GLU A 104 -2.57 7.79 -9.53
C GLU A 104 -3.12 9.16 -9.08
N ALA A 105 -4.44 9.27 -8.88
CA ALA A 105 -5.05 10.48 -8.32
C ALA A 105 -4.44 10.93 -6.97
N VAL A 106 -3.97 10.01 -6.13
CA VAL A 106 -3.29 10.35 -4.86
C VAL A 106 -1.85 10.79 -5.10
N VAL A 107 -1.14 10.14 -6.01
CA VAL A 107 0.25 10.48 -6.34
C VAL A 107 0.34 11.89 -6.93
N ASP A 108 -0.61 12.22 -7.81
CA ASP A 108 -0.63 13.46 -8.60
C ASP A 108 -1.24 14.66 -7.84
N SER A 109 -1.84 14.44 -6.67
CA SER A 109 -2.44 15.50 -5.83
C SER A 109 -1.46 16.08 -4.81
N ASP A 110 -1.84 17.11 -4.05
CA ASP A 110 -1.05 17.66 -2.93
C ASP A 110 -1.15 16.83 -1.63
N ALA A 111 -1.48 15.55 -1.74
CA ALA A 111 -1.59 14.65 -0.61
C ALA A 111 -0.28 14.57 0.21
N ALA A 112 -0.43 14.44 1.53
CA ALA A 112 0.71 14.24 2.42
C ALA A 112 1.59 13.05 1.97
N ALA A 113 2.90 13.16 2.15
CA ALA A 113 3.89 12.16 1.71
C ALA A 113 3.52 10.71 2.07
N LYS A 114 3.03 10.48 3.30
CA LYS A 114 2.58 9.15 3.75
C LYS A 114 1.48 8.56 2.88
N MET A 115 0.55 9.38 2.38
CA MET A 115 -0.54 8.94 1.50
C MET A 115 -0.03 8.64 0.09
N LYS A 116 0.85 9.49 -0.45
CA LYS A 116 1.51 9.24 -1.74
C LYS A 116 2.32 7.94 -1.74
N ILE A 117 3.08 7.69 -0.67
CA ILE A 117 3.82 6.43 -0.48
C ILE A 117 2.86 5.22 -0.49
N GLN A 118 1.73 5.30 0.23
CA GLN A 118 0.73 4.22 0.23
C GLN A 118 0.14 3.97 -1.15
N ALA A 119 -0.08 5.02 -1.94
CA ALA A 119 -0.56 4.91 -3.31
C ALA A 119 0.49 4.26 -4.24
N LEU A 120 1.75 4.69 -4.15
CA LEU A 120 2.87 4.10 -4.87
C LEU A 120 3.06 2.61 -4.53
N GLU A 121 2.95 2.23 -3.25
CA GLU A 121 2.97 0.83 -2.83
C GLU A 121 1.80 0.04 -3.44
N GLY A 122 0.61 0.65 -3.51
CA GLY A 122 -0.58 0.11 -4.15
C GLY A 122 -0.37 -0.15 -5.65
N LEU A 123 0.16 0.84 -6.37
CA LEU A 123 0.51 0.76 -7.80
C LEU A 123 1.57 -0.30 -8.06
N ALA A 124 2.65 -0.33 -7.25
CA ALA A 124 3.69 -1.34 -7.37
C ALA A 124 3.12 -2.75 -7.13
N GLY A 125 2.17 -2.89 -6.20
CA GLY A 125 1.42 -4.11 -5.97
C GLY A 125 0.56 -4.55 -7.16
N LEU A 126 -0.11 -3.60 -7.84
CA LEU A 126 -0.86 -3.85 -9.07
C LEU A 126 0.06 -4.30 -10.21
N ALA A 127 1.15 -3.58 -10.46
CA ALA A 127 2.14 -3.91 -11.48
C ALA A 127 2.73 -5.32 -11.25
N ARG A 128 3.09 -5.66 -10.00
CA ARG A 128 3.54 -7.02 -9.64
C ARG A 128 2.52 -8.11 -9.93
N ARG A 129 1.22 -7.86 -9.68
CA ARG A 129 0.15 -8.84 -10.00
C ARG A 129 0.01 -9.03 -11.50
N ALA A 130 0.16 -7.95 -12.27
CA ALA A 130 0.20 -7.98 -13.73
C ALA A 130 1.52 -8.55 -14.30
N LYS A 131 2.48 -8.94 -13.45
CA LYS A 131 3.84 -9.35 -13.83
C LYS A 131 4.64 -8.26 -14.57
N ASP A 132 4.20 -7.01 -14.48
CA ASP A 132 4.97 -5.85 -14.91
C ASP A 132 6.06 -5.56 -13.86
N TRP A 133 7.15 -6.32 -13.97
CA TRP A 133 8.28 -6.20 -13.05
C TRP A 133 9.02 -4.87 -13.21
N LYS A 134 9.07 -4.32 -14.43
CA LYS A 134 9.76 -3.08 -14.73
C LYS A 134 9.01 -1.89 -14.10
N GLY A 135 7.72 -1.75 -14.39
CA GLY A 135 6.91 -0.68 -13.80
C GLY A 135 6.83 -0.78 -12.28
N ALA A 136 6.76 -2.01 -11.73
CA ALA A 136 6.84 -2.20 -10.29
C ALA A 136 8.18 -1.72 -9.68
N LEU A 137 9.31 -1.97 -10.35
CA LEU A 137 10.61 -1.51 -9.88
C LEU A 137 10.75 0.02 -9.93
N GLU A 138 10.20 0.66 -10.97
CA GLU A 138 10.18 2.12 -11.13
C GLU A 138 9.35 2.79 -10.02
N LEU A 139 8.15 2.28 -9.75
CA LEU A 139 7.29 2.76 -8.65
C LEU A 139 7.93 2.56 -7.27
N LEU A 140 8.65 1.45 -7.05
CA LEU A 140 9.38 1.26 -5.80
C LEU A 140 10.61 2.16 -5.72
N GLN A 141 11.24 2.47 -6.86
CA GLN A 141 12.39 3.37 -6.91
C GLN A 141 11.98 4.81 -6.60
N SER A 142 10.81 5.26 -7.05
CA SER A 142 10.29 6.59 -6.67
C SER A 142 10.05 6.71 -5.17
N ILE A 143 9.66 5.63 -4.47
CA ILE A 143 9.60 5.62 -3.00
C ILE A 143 11.00 5.83 -2.39
N VAL A 144 11.99 5.10 -2.89
CA VAL A 144 13.36 5.13 -2.36
C VAL A 144 14.03 6.49 -2.56
N SER A 145 13.84 7.15 -3.70
CA SER A 145 14.46 8.44 -4.00
C SER A 145 13.62 9.64 -3.56
N GLY A 146 12.29 9.54 -3.62
CA GLY A 146 11.39 10.67 -3.34
C GLY A 146 11.04 10.85 -1.86
N TYR A 147 11.27 9.84 -1.02
CA TYR A 147 10.87 9.87 0.40
C TYR A 147 11.96 9.33 1.34
N PRO A 148 13.21 9.85 1.27
CA PRO A 148 14.33 9.36 2.08
C PRO A 148 14.07 9.45 3.59
N ASP A 149 13.31 10.45 4.03
CA ASP A 149 12.96 10.69 5.45
C ASP A 149 11.88 9.73 6.00
N HIS A 150 11.43 8.78 5.19
CA HIS A 150 10.50 7.72 5.58
C HIS A 150 11.21 6.36 5.63
N PRO A 151 12.11 6.12 6.60
CA PRO A 151 13.04 4.97 6.58
C PRO A 151 12.34 3.61 6.55
N ARG A 152 11.18 3.47 7.21
CA ARG A 152 10.37 2.23 7.15
C ARG A 152 9.83 1.96 5.75
N SER A 153 9.38 2.99 5.05
CA SER A 153 8.85 2.89 3.69
C SER A 153 9.97 2.64 2.68
N VAL A 154 11.12 3.31 2.83
CA VAL A 154 12.30 3.06 1.99
C VAL A 154 12.81 1.63 2.17
N ALA A 155 12.93 1.15 3.42
CA ALA A 155 13.33 -0.24 3.68
C ALA A 155 12.34 -1.25 3.09
N SER A 156 11.03 -1.01 3.24
CA SER A 156 9.97 -1.83 2.63
C SER A 156 10.09 -1.87 1.10
N ALA A 157 10.30 -0.72 0.47
CA ALA A 157 10.45 -0.61 -0.98
C ALA A 157 11.69 -1.35 -1.49
N LEU A 158 12.85 -1.20 -0.84
CA LEU A 158 14.06 -1.95 -1.16
C LEU A 158 13.86 -3.47 -1.04
N LEU A 159 13.20 -3.94 0.03
CA LEU A 159 12.86 -5.35 0.19
C LEU A 159 11.92 -5.84 -0.92
N ALA A 160 10.95 -5.03 -1.32
CA ALA A 160 10.05 -5.34 -2.42
C ALA A 160 10.81 -5.42 -3.76
N GLN A 161 11.74 -4.50 -4.03
CA GLN A 161 12.64 -4.56 -5.20
C GLN A 161 13.46 -5.85 -5.17
N GLY A 162 14.08 -6.17 -4.04
CA GLY A 162 14.88 -7.39 -3.88
C GLY A 162 14.07 -8.68 -4.11
N LYS A 163 12.82 -8.72 -3.64
CA LYS A 163 11.89 -9.83 -3.93
C LYS A 163 11.54 -9.94 -5.42
N ILE A 164 11.39 -8.82 -6.14
CA ILE A 164 11.21 -8.82 -7.59
C ILE A 164 12.46 -9.39 -8.27
N TYR A 165 13.64 -8.88 -7.91
CA TYR A 165 14.90 -9.37 -8.46
C TYR A 165 15.09 -10.87 -8.27
N ARG A 166 14.85 -11.37 -7.06
CA ARG A 166 14.85 -12.82 -6.77
C ARG A 166 13.85 -13.58 -7.65
N ARG A 167 12.61 -13.08 -7.78
CA ARG A 167 11.58 -13.70 -8.66
C ARG A 167 12.05 -13.79 -10.11
N THR A 168 12.73 -12.75 -10.59
CA THR A 168 13.28 -12.65 -11.95
C THR A 168 14.68 -13.23 -12.09
N LYS A 169 15.15 -14.01 -11.10
CA LYS A 169 16.48 -14.66 -11.08
C LYS A 169 17.69 -13.71 -11.19
N LYS A 170 17.50 -12.42 -10.86
CA LYS A 170 18.57 -11.42 -10.75
C LYS A 170 19.17 -11.49 -9.35
N TRP A 171 19.91 -12.56 -9.07
CA TRP A 171 20.37 -12.94 -7.73
C TRP A 171 21.25 -11.88 -7.06
N GLN A 172 22.24 -11.35 -7.79
CA GLN A 172 23.15 -10.31 -7.27
C GLN A 172 22.38 -9.04 -6.92
N ALA A 173 21.45 -8.62 -7.78
CA ALA A 173 20.62 -7.45 -7.52
C ALA A 173 19.69 -7.65 -6.30
N ALA A 174 19.19 -8.88 -6.09
CA ALA A 174 18.42 -9.20 -4.89
C ALA A 174 19.27 -9.13 -3.62
N MET A 175 20.54 -9.59 -3.67
CA MET A 175 21.49 -9.44 -2.55
C MET A 175 21.81 -8.01 -2.23
N ALA A 176 22.16 -7.23 -3.24
CA ALA A 176 22.46 -5.81 -3.04
C ALA A 176 21.31 -5.07 -2.34
N LYS A 177 20.05 -5.42 -2.61
CA LYS A 177 18.90 -4.82 -1.92
C LYS A 177 18.77 -5.26 -0.46
N ALA A 178 19.01 -6.53 -0.15
CA ALA A 178 19.02 -7.02 1.23
C ALA A 178 20.15 -6.38 2.05
N GLU A 179 21.36 -6.36 1.50
CA GLU A 179 22.54 -5.75 2.12
C GLU A 179 22.37 -4.25 2.33
N LYS A 180 21.77 -3.54 1.36
CA LYS A 180 21.45 -2.12 1.52
C LYS A 180 20.50 -1.88 2.69
N VAL A 181 19.50 -2.76 2.90
CA VAL A 181 18.59 -2.63 4.05
C VAL A 181 19.33 -2.89 5.37
N LEU A 182 20.15 -3.93 5.44
CA LEU A 182 20.93 -4.27 6.62
C LEU A 182 21.95 -3.18 7.00
N SER A 183 22.55 -2.50 6.02
CA SER A 183 23.52 -1.42 6.27
C SER A 183 22.86 -0.09 6.59
N THR A 184 21.79 0.28 5.86
CA THR A 184 21.18 1.62 5.94
C THR A 184 20.20 1.75 7.11
N PHE A 185 19.54 0.66 7.53
CA PHE A 185 18.49 0.71 8.54
C PHE A 185 18.75 -0.22 9.73
N PRO A 186 19.87 -0.05 10.47
CA PRO A 186 20.30 -1.00 11.49
C PRO A 186 19.34 -1.14 12.67
N THR A 187 18.49 -0.15 12.94
CA THR A 187 17.52 -0.15 14.06
C THR A 187 16.15 -0.72 13.68
N LEU A 188 15.87 -0.95 12.40
CA LEU A 188 14.57 -1.46 11.95
C LEU A 188 14.54 -2.99 11.99
N TRP A 189 14.32 -3.57 13.17
CA TRP A 189 14.41 -5.03 13.37
C TRP A 189 13.60 -5.85 12.35
N ARG A 190 12.36 -5.43 12.02
CA ARG A 190 11.51 -6.13 11.03
C ARG A 190 12.15 -6.12 9.64
N SER A 191 12.70 -4.99 9.25
CA SER A 191 13.37 -4.83 7.95
C SER A 191 14.67 -5.66 7.90
N ASN A 192 15.40 -5.74 9.02
CA ASN A 192 16.63 -6.51 9.14
C ASN A 192 16.36 -8.01 9.02
N VAL A 193 15.39 -8.53 9.76
CA VAL A 193 14.96 -9.93 9.65
C VAL A 193 14.45 -10.25 8.25
N ALA A 194 13.68 -9.36 7.64
CA ALA A 194 13.19 -9.56 6.27
C ALA A 194 14.31 -9.51 5.22
N ALA A 195 15.34 -8.70 5.43
CA ALA A 195 16.52 -8.65 4.58
C ALA A 195 17.36 -9.92 4.69
N ALA A 196 17.62 -10.41 5.91
CA ALA A 196 18.26 -11.69 6.15
C ALA A 196 17.48 -12.84 5.48
N ASP A 197 16.15 -12.84 5.59
CA ASP A 197 15.32 -13.85 4.93
C ASP A 197 15.37 -13.79 3.40
N LEU A 198 15.33 -12.58 2.83
CA LEU A 198 15.52 -12.40 1.40
C LEU A 198 16.91 -12.93 0.99
N ALA A 199 17.93 -12.64 1.80
CA ALA A 199 19.30 -13.02 1.54
C ALA A 199 19.52 -14.52 1.46
N LEU A 200 19.13 -15.20 2.54
CA LEU A 200 19.11 -16.66 2.60
C LEU A 200 18.22 -17.26 1.52
N GLY A 201 17.15 -16.57 1.14
CA GLY A 201 16.31 -16.92 -0.01
C GLY A 201 17.05 -17.08 -1.32
N VAL A 202 17.95 -16.16 -1.64
CA VAL A 202 18.73 -16.24 -2.86
C VAL A 202 19.74 -17.39 -2.79
N LEU A 203 20.43 -17.55 -1.66
CA LEU A 203 21.40 -18.62 -1.48
C LEU A 203 20.76 -20.01 -1.57
N THR A 204 19.59 -20.19 -0.96
CA THR A 204 18.84 -21.46 -1.06
C THR A 204 18.32 -21.72 -2.48
N ASP A 205 17.83 -20.69 -3.18
CA ASP A 205 17.31 -20.84 -4.55
C ASP A 205 18.43 -21.20 -5.55
N THR A 206 19.66 -20.76 -5.27
CA THR A 206 20.85 -21.02 -6.06
C THR A 206 21.62 -22.27 -5.60
N ARG A 207 21.09 -23.03 -4.63
CA ARG A 207 21.66 -24.26 -4.05
C ARG A 207 23.03 -24.08 -3.36
N HIS A 208 23.38 -22.87 -2.95
CA HIS A 208 24.57 -22.59 -2.15
C HIS A 208 24.30 -22.85 -0.66
N TRP A 209 24.07 -24.12 -0.30
CA TRP A 209 23.69 -24.51 1.06
C TRP A 209 24.74 -24.19 2.14
N PRO A 210 26.04 -24.49 1.94
CA PRO A 210 27.07 -24.14 2.93
C PRO A 210 27.16 -22.63 3.17
N GLU A 211 27.09 -21.84 2.10
CA GLU A 211 27.07 -20.38 2.19
C GLU A 211 25.81 -19.88 2.92
N ALA A 212 24.64 -20.47 2.66
CA ALA A 212 23.42 -20.12 3.37
C ALA A 212 23.52 -20.39 4.88
N ILE A 213 24.13 -21.50 5.30
CA ILE A 213 24.36 -21.82 6.72
C ILE A 213 25.34 -20.82 7.33
N ALA A 214 26.46 -20.55 6.67
CA ALA A 214 27.44 -19.57 7.13
C ALA A 214 26.83 -18.17 7.26
N LYS A 215 26.04 -17.74 6.26
CA LYS A 215 25.37 -16.43 6.24
C LYS A 215 24.30 -16.32 7.32
N LEU A 216 23.59 -17.41 7.61
CA LEU A 216 22.64 -17.45 8.72
C LEU A 216 23.34 -17.20 10.06
N ALA A 217 24.47 -17.85 10.32
CA ALA A 217 25.27 -17.62 11.53
C ALA A 217 25.85 -16.20 11.60
N GLU A 218 26.22 -15.60 10.46
CA GLU A 218 26.59 -14.18 10.38
C GLU A 218 25.41 -13.27 10.77
N TYR A 219 24.23 -13.52 10.21
CA TYR A 219 23.03 -12.73 10.53
C TYR A 219 22.58 -12.91 11.97
N ASP A 220 22.70 -14.10 12.55
CA ASP A 220 22.40 -14.32 13.96
C ASP A 220 23.26 -13.43 14.86
N ARG A 221 24.58 -13.43 14.66
CA ARG A 221 25.52 -12.57 15.40
C ARG A 221 25.26 -11.08 15.16
N LEU A 222 24.97 -10.71 13.91
CA LEU A 222 24.66 -9.32 13.55
C LEU A 222 23.40 -8.81 14.27
N LEU A 223 22.34 -9.59 14.25
CA LEU A 223 21.05 -9.21 14.83
C LEU A 223 21.08 -9.27 16.36
N GLU A 224 21.80 -10.21 16.94
CA GLU A 224 22.09 -10.22 18.37
C GLU A 224 22.82 -8.93 18.78
N LYS A 225 23.92 -8.59 18.11
CA LYS A 225 24.65 -7.34 18.40
C LYS A 225 23.77 -6.09 18.31
N ARG A 226 22.79 -6.07 17.40
CA ARG A 226 21.92 -4.90 17.16
C ARG A 226 20.75 -4.80 18.13
N PHE A 227 20.20 -5.93 18.54
CA PHE A 227 18.90 -5.97 19.20
C PHE A 227 18.94 -6.66 20.55
N GLN A 228 20.07 -7.24 21.00
CA GLN A 228 20.16 -7.76 22.35
C GLN A 228 19.84 -6.67 23.38
N GLY A 229 18.90 -6.95 24.27
CA GLY A 229 18.39 -5.98 25.24
C GLY A 229 17.31 -5.02 24.70
N ASP A 230 17.04 -5.00 23.40
CA ASP A 230 15.93 -4.26 22.79
C ASP A 230 14.60 -5.00 23.03
N GLU A 231 13.49 -4.27 23.18
CA GLU A 231 12.14 -4.85 23.35
C GLU A 231 11.73 -5.76 22.18
N ALA A 232 12.33 -5.55 21.00
CA ALA A 232 12.14 -6.39 19.83
C ALA A 232 12.90 -7.72 19.87
N TRP A 233 13.89 -7.89 20.76
CA TRP A 233 14.79 -9.06 20.75
C TRP A 233 14.06 -10.41 20.74
N PRO A 234 13.05 -10.66 21.60
CA PRO A 234 12.34 -11.94 21.58
C PRO A 234 11.65 -12.20 20.24
N ARG A 235 11.19 -11.13 19.58
CA ARG A 235 10.53 -11.20 18.26
C ARG A 235 11.53 -11.46 17.14
N VAL A 236 12.74 -10.89 17.25
CA VAL A 236 13.86 -11.18 16.33
C VAL A 236 14.26 -12.64 16.45
N GLN A 237 14.50 -13.15 17.67
CA GLN A 237 14.86 -14.55 17.92
C GLN A 237 13.80 -15.51 17.37
N ALA A 238 12.53 -15.28 17.68
CA ALA A 238 11.44 -16.12 17.18
C ALA A 238 11.37 -16.13 15.65
N ALA A 239 11.58 -14.97 15.00
CA ALA A 239 11.56 -14.88 13.56
C ALA A 239 12.76 -15.59 12.90
N MET A 240 13.96 -15.46 13.49
CA MET A 240 15.15 -16.19 13.03
C MET A 240 14.97 -17.70 13.20
N ALA A 241 14.50 -18.17 14.36
CA ALA A 241 14.21 -19.59 14.58
C ALA A 241 13.23 -20.17 13.55
N LYS A 242 12.13 -19.45 13.27
CA LYS A 242 11.18 -19.82 12.22
C LYS A 242 11.83 -19.87 10.83
N MET A 243 12.74 -18.94 10.55
CA MET A 243 13.47 -18.88 9.30
C MET A 243 14.40 -20.09 9.11
N ARG A 244 15.14 -20.48 10.16
CA ARG A 244 16.01 -21.69 10.15
C ARG A 244 15.20 -22.94 9.83
N GLY A 245 14.11 -23.16 10.57
CA GLY A 245 13.24 -24.32 10.40
C GLY A 245 12.61 -24.40 9.00
N ARG A 246 12.06 -23.28 8.50
CA ARG A 246 11.44 -23.23 7.17
C ARG A 246 12.42 -23.55 6.04
N ARG A 247 13.69 -23.18 6.20
CA ARG A 247 14.72 -23.34 5.16
C ARG A 247 15.57 -24.60 5.33
N ARG A 248 15.33 -25.39 6.39
CA ARG A 248 16.15 -26.57 6.76
C ARG A 248 17.64 -26.23 6.84
N LEU A 249 17.96 -25.03 7.31
CA LEU A 249 19.34 -24.56 7.51
C LEU A 249 19.81 -24.96 8.92
N THR A 250 19.73 -26.26 9.22
CA THR A 250 20.39 -26.85 10.37
C THR A 250 21.80 -27.25 9.96
N PRO A 251 22.83 -27.08 10.81
CA PRO A 251 24.08 -27.77 10.60
C PRO A 251 23.78 -29.26 10.40
N LEU A 252 24.30 -29.87 9.35
CA LEU A 252 24.29 -31.33 9.27
C LEU A 252 25.04 -31.86 10.51
N PRO A 253 24.52 -32.88 11.23
CA PRO A 253 25.32 -33.54 12.23
C PRO A 253 26.61 -34.04 11.54
N LEU A 254 27.75 -33.73 12.18
CA LEU A 254 29.07 -34.19 11.75
C LEU A 254 29.15 -35.72 11.79
#